data_AF-A0A2V3JBF1-F1
#
_entry.id   AF-A0A2V3JBF1-F1
#
_cell.length_a   1.000
_cell.length_b   1.000
_cell.length_c   1.000
_cell.angle_alpha   90.00
_cell.angle_beta   90.00
_cell.angle_gamma   90.00
#
_symmetry.space_group_name_H-M   'P 1'
#
loop_
_entity.id
_entity.type
_entity.pdbx_description
1 polymer ?
#
loop_
_entity_poly.entity_id
_entity_poly.type
_entity_poly.pdbx_seq_one_letter_code
_entity_poly.pdbx_strand_id
1 'polypeptide(L)'
;MGDGKRDKEYLGVDTNVLVAFLDKEHPDNPKTKILAAHQYLAVNPTIIHEAFHTLVYKQKWKREDAKNILTDYTDLDTILFLNQTKEITKLGLEVGVKYKIGGRDALILANFLFNSVGRMITFDKELLEVKELLIKGKRLEIFLPSFIKETFLYKRKLY
;
A
#
# COMPACT_ATOMS: atom_id res chain seq x y z
N MET A 1 -11.48 5.46 -25.67
CA MET A 1 -12.26 4.61 -24.75
C MET A 1 -11.77 4.91 -23.34
N GLY A 2 -12.62 5.45 -22.48
CA GLY A 2 -12.25 5.85 -21.13
C GLY A 2 -12.02 4.61 -20.26
N ASP A 3 -10.81 4.48 -19.70
CA ASP A 3 -10.48 3.44 -18.73
C ASP A 3 -11.39 3.61 -17.50
N GLY A 4 -12.40 2.75 -17.36
CA GLY A 4 -13.28 2.65 -16.18
C GLY A 4 -12.56 2.30 -14.87
N LYS A 5 -11.23 2.28 -14.87
CA LYS A 5 -10.36 2.18 -13.69
C LYS A 5 -10.15 3.52 -12.97
N ARG A 6 -10.46 4.66 -13.60
CA ARG A 6 -10.20 6.01 -13.04
C ARG A 6 -11.19 6.46 -11.96
N ASP A 7 -12.34 5.81 -11.81
CA ASP A 7 -13.39 6.22 -10.86
C ASP A 7 -13.40 5.40 -9.55
N LYS A 8 -12.43 4.50 -9.36
CA LYS A 8 -12.35 3.65 -8.16
C LYS A 8 -11.39 4.26 -7.13
N GLU A 9 -11.86 4.46 -5.90
CA GLU A 9 -11.03 4.92 -4.77
C GLU A 9 -10.15 3.76 -4.30
N TYR A 10 -8.95 3.62 -4.89
CA TYR A 10 -7.96 2.62 -4.49
C TYR A 10 -7.27 3.01 -3.18
N LEU A 11 -7.04 2.02 -2.31
CA LEU A 11 -6.26 2.17 -1.08
C LEU A 11 -4.85 1.61 -1.26
N GLY A 12 -3.84 2.45 -1.05
CA GLY A 12 -2.44 2.02 -1.04
C GLY A 12 -2.15 1.08 0.14
N VAL A 13 -1.42 -0.01 -0.11
CA VAL A 13 -1.06 -0.99 0.92
C VAL A 13 0.46 -1.06 1.05
N ASP A 14 0.97 -0.87 2.26
CA ASP A 14 2.38 -1.04 2.55
C ASP A 14 2.78 -2.51 2.73
N THR A 15 4.07 -2.82 2.61
CA THR A 15 4.62 -4.18 2.71
C THR A 15 4.23 -4.86 4.02
N ASN A 16 4.35 -4.17 5.16
CA ASN A 16 4.07 -4.77 6.47
C ASN A 16 2.59 -5.18 6.63
N VAL A 17 1.66 -4.44 6.01
CA VAL A 17 0.23 -4.76 6.01
C VAL A 17 -0.04 -5.94 5.08
N LEU A 18 0.55 -5.94 3.89
CA LEU A 18 0.39 -7.04 2.94
C LEU A 18 0.92 -8.36 3.52
N VAL A 19 2.11 -8.36 4.11
CA VAL A 19 2.68 -9.54 4.78
C VAL A 19 1.76 -10.03 5.88
N ALA A 20 1.30 -9.13 6.76
CA ALA A 20 0.39 -9.49 7.84
C ALA A 20 -0.96 -10.02 7.33
N PHE A 21 -1.42 -9.60 6.16
CA PHE A 21 -2.64 -10.10 5.53
C PHE A 21 -2.48 -11.50 4.95
N LEU A 22 -1.36 -11.76 4.26
CA LEU A 22 -1.10 -13.06 3.62
C LEU A 22 -0.75 -14.13 4.64
N ASP A 23 -0.01 -13.77 5.69
CA ASP A 23 0.39 -14.70 6.74
C ASP A 23 -0.63 -14.76 7.88
N LYS A 24 -1.36 -15.87 7.95
CA LYS A 24 -2.42 -16.10 8.94
C LYS A 24 -1.89 -16.24 10.37
N GLU A 25 -0.62 -16.59 10.53
CA GLU A 25 0.02 -16.71 11.85
C GLU A 25 0.65 -15.38 12.31
N HIS A 26 0.66 -14.36 11.44
CA HIS A 26 1.19 -13.06 11.79
C HIS A 26 0.38 -12.41 12.94
N PRO A 27 1.03 -11.86 13.99
CA PRO A 27 0.32 -11.27 15.13
C PRO A 27 -0.66 -10.14 14.75
N ASP A 28 -0.34 -9.40 13.69
CA ASP A 28 -1.18 -8.33 13.16
C ASP A 28 -2.20 -8.79 12.11
N ASN A 29 -2.24 -10.08 11.72
CA ASN A 29 -3.24 -10.60 10.77
C ASN A 29 -4.69 -10.25 11.15
N PRO A 30 -5.11 -10.34 12.44
CA PRO A 30 -6.47 -9.93 12.81
C PRO A 30 -6.79 -8.46 12.50
N LYS A 31 -5.78 -7.59 12.44
CA LYS A 31 -5.90 -6.15 12.14
C LYS A 31 -6.02 -5.87 10.64
N THR A 32 -5.64 -6.81 9.77
CA THR A 32 -5.68 -6.64 8.31
C THR A 32 -6.99 -7.11 7.67
N LYS A 33 -7.95 -7.62 8.46
CA LYS A 33 -9.29 -8.03 7.97
C LYS A 33 -10.02 -6.95 7.17
N ILE A 34 -9.66 -5.68 7.38
CA ILE A 34 -10.20 -4.55 6.61
C ILE A 34 -9.86 -4.66 5.12
N LEU A 35 -8.73 -5.27 4.75
CA LEU A 35 -8.33 -5.49 3.36
C LEU A 35 -9.31 -6.41 2.63
N ALA A 36 -9.81 -7.44 3.30
CA ALA A 36 -10.85 -8.30 2.73
C ALA A 36 -12.20 -7.58 2.55
N ALA A 37 -12.45 -6.51 3.31
CA ALA A 37 -13.66 -5.70 3.19
C ALA A 37 -13.52 -4.52 2.20
N HIS A 38 -12.29 -4.15 1.85
CA HIS A 38 -12.00 -3.04 0.95
C HIS A 38 -11.80 -3.57 -0.47
N GLN A 39 -12.65 -3.14 -1.40
CA GLN A 39 -12.77 -3.80 -2.70
C GLN A 39 -11.59 -3.54 -3.65
N TYR A 40 -10.85 -2.45 -3.48
CA TYR A 40 -9.82 -2.03 -4.44
C TYR A 40 -8.55 -1.56 -3.75
N LEU A 41 -7.44 -2.27 -3.97
CA LEU A 41 -6.15 -1.98 -3.33
C LEU A 41 -5.09 -1.62 -4.38
N ALA A 42 -4.12 -0.79 -4.00
CA ALA A 42 -2.99 -0.43 -4.85
C ALA A 42 -1.67 -0.89 -4.23
N VAL A 43 -0.82 -1.47 -5.08
CA VAL A 43 0.54 -1.90 -4.73
C VAL A 43 1.51 -1.55 -5.86
N ASN A 44 2.81 -1.71 -5.62
CA ASN A 44 3.85 -1.47 -6.60
C ASN A 44 4.94 -2.57 -6.52
N PRO A 45 5.88 -2.65 -7.49
CA PRO A 45 6.91 -3.68 -7.49
C PRO A 45 7.76 -3.72 -6.20
N THR A 46 8.06 -2.56 -5.60
CA THR A 46 8.87 -2.47 -4.37
C THR A 46 8.17 -3.20 -3.23
N ILE A 47 6.86 -3.00 -3.06
CA ILE A 47 6.05 -3.68 -2.05
C ILE A 47 6.06 -5.19 -2.25
N ILE A 48 5.84 -5.66 -3.49
CA ILE A 48 5.77 -7.10 -3.79
C ILE A 48 7.10 -7.80 -3.51
N HIS A 49 8.21 -7.23 -3.96
CA HIS A 49 9.53 -7.83 -3.74
C HIS A 49 9.96 -7.77 -2.27
N GLU A 50 9.59 -6.73 -1.54
CA GLU A 50 9.85 -6.66 -0.10
C GLU A 50 8.97 -7.66 0.69
N ALA A 51 7.71 -7.84 0.27
CA ALA A 51 6.83 -8.85 0.83
C ALA A 51 7.40 -10.26 0.60
N PHE A 52 7.87 -10.57 -0.61
CA PHE A 52 8.54 -11.83 -0.91
C PHE A 52 9.72 -12.07 0.03
N HIS A 53 10.60 -11.08 0.15
CA HIS A 53 11.76 -11.17 1.04
C HIS A 53 11.34 -11.40 2.50
N THR A 54 10.32 -10.68 2.97
CA THR A 54 9.83 -10.82 4.34
C THR A 54 9.18 -12.18 4.60
N LEU A 55 8.32 -12.66 3.71
CA LEU A 55 7.68 -13.97 3.82
C LEU A 55 8.72 -15.09 3.88
N VAL A 56 9.72 -15.06 2.99
CA VAL A 56 10.75 -16.11 2.93
C VAL A 56 11.71 -16.04 4.11
N TYR A 57 12.28 -14.87 4.37
CA TYR A 57 13.42 -14.78 5.30
C TYR A 57 13.01 -14.52 6.74
N LYS A 58 11.90 -13.80 6.97
CA LYS A 58 11.38 -13.55 8.32
C LYS A 58 10.31 -14.57 8.71
N GLN A 59 9.28 -14.76 7.88
CA GLN A 59 8.18 -15.70 8.18
C GLN A 59 8.48 -17.15 7.82
N LYS A 60 9.65 -17.44 7.23
CA LYS A 60 10.13 -18.81 6.91
C LYS A 60 9.21 -19.58 5.94
N TRP A 61 8.46 -18.87 5.11
CA TRP A 61 7.71 -19.48 4.02
C TRP A 61 8.64 -20.15 3.01
N LYS A 62 8.16 -21.20 2.33
CA LYS A 62 8.87 -21.73 1.17
C LYS A 62 8.86 -20.66 0.07
N ARG A 63 9.99 -20.53 -0.64
CA ARG A 63 10.16 -19.56 -1.73
C ARG A 63 9.09 -19.69 -2.81
N GLU A 64 8.76 -20.92 -3.17
CA GLU A 64 7.77 -21.19 -4.20
C GLU A 64 6.35 -20.79 -3.76
N ASP A 65 5.98 -21.09 -2.51
CA ASP A 65 4.68 -20.70 -1.95
C ASP A 65 4.55 -19.17 -1.89
N ALA A 66 5.60 -18.47 -1.44
CA ALA A 66 5.63 -17.01 -1.41
C ALA A 66 5.57 -16.37 -2.81
N LYS A 67 6.24 -16.97 -3.81
CA LYS A 67 6.17 -16.52 -5.21
C LYS A 67 4.76 -16.69 -5.76
N ASN A 68 4.17 -17.87 -5.61
CA ASN A 68 2.85 -18.18 -6.16
C ASN A 68 1.79 -17.26 -5.55
N ILE A 69 1.74 -17.12 -4.22
CA ILE A 69 0.72 -16.28 -3.58
C ILE A 69 0.83 -14.80 -3.95
N LEU A 70 2.05 -14.27 -4.12
CA LEU A 70 2.24 -12.88 -4.53
C LEU A 70 1.90 -12.65 -6.00
N THR A 71 2.14 -13.65 -6.86
CA THR A 71 1.75 -13.61 -8.27
C THR A 71 0.23 -13.63 -8.38
N ASP A 72 -0.43 -14.59 -7.72
CA ASP A 72 -1.88 -14.68 -7.66
C ASP A 72 -2.50 -13.39 -7.12
N TYR A 73 -1.90 -12.80 -6.07
CA TYR A 73 -2.34 -11.52 -5.52
C TYR A 73 -2.25 -10.39 -6.54
N THR A 74 -1.16 -10.27 -7.30
CA THR A 74 -1.01 -9.22 -8.32
C THR A 74 -1.94 -9.38 -9.51
N ASP A 75 -2.40 -10.61 -9.78
CA ASP A 75 -3.31 -10.92 -10.90
C ASP A 75 -4.79 -10.72 -10.55
N LEU A 76 -5.13 -10.39 -9.30
CA LEU A 76 -6.50 -10.09 -8.88
C LEU A 76 -7.02 -8.79 -9.55
N ASP A 77 -8.22 -8.83 -10.12
CA ASP A 77 -8.89 -7.66 -10.74
C ASP A 77 -9.13 -6.49 -9.77
N THR A 78 -9.09 -6.77 -8.47
CA THR A 78 -9.23 -5.80 -7.37
C THR A 78 -7.91 -5.09 -7.03
N ILE A 79 -6.80 -5.52 -7.60
CA ILE A 79 -5.47 -4.99 -7.33
C ILE A 79 -5.00 -4.11 -8.48
N LEU A 80 -4.71 -2.84 -8.16
CA LEU A 80 -4.04 -1.92 -9.05
C LEU A 80 -2.52 -2.02 -8.84
N PHE A 81 -1.85 -2.62 -9.82
CA PHE A 81 -0.40 -2.68 -9.85
C PHE A 81 0.19 -1.42 -10.51
N LEU A 82 0.91 -0.63 -9.72
CA LEU A 82 1.49 0.65 -10.14
C LEU A 82 2.97 0.50 -10.53
N ASN A 83 3.26 0.68 -11.81
CA ASN A 83 4.62 0.61 -12.33
C ASN A 83 5.52 1.71 -11.75
N GLN A 84 6.81 1.41 -11.64
CA GLN A 84 7.82 2.38 -11.24
C GLN A 84 8.50 2.98 -12.48
N THR A 85 8.51 4.30 -12.58
CA THR A 85 9.15 5.04 -13.69
C THR A 85 10.33 5.88 -13.20
N LYS A 86 11.10 6.45 -14.13
CA LYS A 86 12.20 7.38 -13.80
C LYS A 86 11.70 8.61 -13.04
N GLU A 87 10.52 9.11 -13.40
CA GLU A 87 9.85 10.25 -12.77
C GLU A 87 9.47 9.92 -11.34
N ILE A 88 8.88 8.73 -11.10
CA ILE A 88 8.55 8.24 -9.76
C ILE A 88 9.81 8.09 -8.92
N THR A 89 10.89 7.56 -9.47
CA THR A 89 12.17 7.43 -8.75
C THR A 89 12.74 8.79 -8.34
N LYS A 90 12.71 9.80 -9.23
CA LYS A 90 13.13 11.17 -8.89
C LYS A 90 12.23 11.79 -7.82
N LEU A 91 10.91 11.60 -7.93
CA LEU A 91 9.97 12.05 -6.91
C LEU A 91 10.22 11.36 -5.56
N GLY A 92 10.58 10.07 -5.55
CA GLY A 92 10.97 9.34 -4.35
C GLY A 92 12.16 9.98 -3.62
N LEU A 93 13.17 10.45 -4.36
CA LEU A 93 14.29 11.19 -3.78
C LEU A 93 13.83 12.54 -3.18
N GLU A 94 12.96 13.27 -3.89
CA GLU A 94 12.38 14.53 -3.39
C GLU A 94 11.59 14.30 -2.10
N VAL A 95 10.76 13.26 -2.07
CA VAL A 95 9.98 12.83 -0.90
C VAL A 95 10.92 12.49 0.26
N GLY A 96 11.96 11.69 0.03
CA GLY A 96 12.90 11.26 1.05
C GLY A 96 13.61 12.42 1.72
N VAL A 97 14.05 13.42 0.94
CA VAL A 97 14.67 14.64 1.47
C VAL A 97 13.65 15.49 2.23
N LYS A 98 12.46 15.71 1.67
CA LYS A 98 11.45 16.61 2.24
C LYS A 98 10.86 16.11 3.54
N TYR A 99 10.57 14.80 3.62
CA TYR A 99 9.90 14.17 4.76
C TYR A 99 10.85 13.38 5.66
N LYS A 100 12.15 13.34 5.36
CA LYS A 100 13.18 12.62 6.12
C LYS A 100 12.88 11.13 6.31
N ILE A 101 12.34 10.50 5.27
CA ILE A 101 11.99 9.07 5.29
C ILE A 101 12.98 8.23 4.49
N GLY A 102 13.09 6.94 4.85
CA GLY A 102 13.97 5.99 4.20
C GLY A 102 13.71 5.88 2.69
N GLY A 103 14.78 5.65 1.90
CA GLY A 103 14.69 5.74 0.44
C GLY A 103 13.69 4.77 -0.21
N ARG A 104 13.52 3.57 0.37
CA ARG A 104 12.53 2.59 -0.10
C ARG A 104 11.10 3.08 0.17
N ASP A 105 10.84 3.52 1.39
CA ASP A 105 9.50 3.97 1.78
C ASP A 105 9.14 5.24 1.01
N ALA A 106 10.10 6.16 0.83
CA ALA A 106 9.96 7.33 -0.02
C ALA A 106 9.55 6.99 -1.46
N LEU A 107 10.13 5.93 -2.01
CA LEU A 107 9.81 5.45 -3.36
C LEU A 107 8.40 4.86 -3.44
N ILE A 108 7.97 4.11 -2.42
CA ILE A 108 6.60 3.59 -2.32
C ILE A 108 5.59 4.75 -2.26
N LEU A 109 5.82 5.72 -1.37
CA LEU A 109 4.95 6.88 -1.21
C LEU A 109 4.90 7.74 -2.49
N ALA A 110 6.03 7.96 -3.14
CA ALA A 110 6.10 8.70 -4.39
C ALA A 110 5.30 8.01 -5.51
N ASN A 111 5.30 6.68 -5.55
CA ASN A 111 4.53 5.93 -6.52
C ASN A 111 3.01 6.13 -6.33
N PHE A 112 2.53 6.01 -5.08
CA PHE A 112 1.14 6.29 -4.75
C PHE A 112 0.75 7.74 -5.05
N LEU A 113 1.58 8.69 -4.60
CA LEU A 113 1.35 10.12 -4.82
C LEU A 113 1.31 10.48 -6.30
N PHE A 114 2.23 9.93 -7.10
CA PHE A 114 2.29 10.19 -8.55
C PHE A 114 1.04 9.67 -9.26
N ASN A 115 0.54 8.50 -8.86
CA ASN A 115 -0.64 7.86 -9.44
C ASN A 115 -1.96 8.29 -8.77
N SER A 116 -1.95 9.34 -7.97
CA SER A 116 -3.15 9.91 -7.32
C SER A 116 -3.89 8.92 -6.41
N VAL A 117 -3.17 7.97 -5.80
CA VAL A 117 -3.69 7.19 -4.68
C VAL A 117 -3.74 8.11 -3.47
N GLY A 118 -4.94 8.45 -3.01
CA GLY A 118 -5.14 9.49 -1.99
C GLY A 118 -4.93 9.03 -0.55
N ARG A 119 -4.96 7.72 -0.29
CA ARG A 119 -4.78 7.14 1.05
C ARG A 119 -3.96 5.87 0.98
N MET A 120 -3.20 5.62 2.03
CA MET A 120 -2.54 4.34 2.25
C MET A 120 -2.62 3.89 3.70
N ILE A 121 -2.38 2.59 3.91
CA ILE A 121 -2.25 2.01 5.23
C ILE A 121 -0.90 1.34 5.47
N THR A 122 -0.41 1.51 6.69
CA THR A 122 0.84 0.92 7.17
C THR A 122 0.77 0.66 8.68
N PHE A 123 1.58 -0.27 9.18
CA PHE A 123 1.89 -0.42 10.61
C PHE A 123 3.20 0.29 11.01
N ASP A 124 3.90 0.91 10.07
CA ASP A 124 5.16 1.61 10.33
C ASP A 124 4.92 2.91 11.10
N LYS A 125 5.51 3.01 12.29
CA LYS A 125 5.31 4.16 13.18
C LYS A 125 5.92 5.44 12.63
N GLU A 126 7.07 5.37 11.96
CA GLU A 126 7.74 6.54 11.40
C GLU A 126 6.90 7.13 10.27
N LEU A 127 6.32 6.27 9.42
CA LEU A 127 5.40 6.71 8.36
C LEU A 127 4.08 7.27 8.93
N LEU A 128 3.57 6.68 10.02
CA LEU A 128 2.36 7.19 10.68
C LEU A 128 2.57 8.56 11.33
N GLU A 129 3.79 8.87 11.78
CA GLU A 129 4.14 10.20 12.29
C GLU A 129 4.12 11.28 11.20
N VAL A 130 4.42 10.91 9.95
CA VAL A 130 4.32 11.83 8.79
C VAL A 130 2.87 12.26 8.54
N LYS A 131 1.90 11.34 8.72
CA LYS A 131 0.43 11.51 8.54
C LYS A 131 -0.02 11.84 7.12
N GLU A 132 0.66 12.75 6.42
CA GLU A 132 0.26 13.25 5.11
C GLU A 132 1.46 13.74 4.29
N LEU A 133 1.43 13.43 2.99
CA LEU A 133 2.31 14.02 1.99
C LEU A 133 1.52 15.00 1.11
N LEU A 134 2.14 16.15 0.83
CA LEU A 134 1.64 17.18 -0.09
C LEU A 134 2.78 17.65 -0.99
N ILE A 135 2.73 17.28 -2.27
CA ILE A 135 3.71 17.69 -3.28
C ILE A 135 2.97 18.10 -4.55
N LYS A 136 3.23 19.32 -5.03
CA LYS A 136 2.70 19.85 -6.31
C LYS A 136 1.17 19.66 -6.43
N GLY A 137 0.45 19.91 -5.34
CA GLY A 137 -1.02 19.79 -5.26
C GLY A 137 -1.56 18.36 -5.16
N LYS A 138 -0.71 17.33 -5.20
CA LYS A 138 -1.11 15.94 -4.92
C LYS A 138 -0.96 15.63 -3.45
N ARG A 139 -1.93 14.89 -2.92
CA ARG A 139 -2.07 14.55 -1.50
C ARG A 139 -2.10 13.03 -1.31
N LEU A 140 -1.41 12.53 -0.30
CA LEU A 140 -1.48 11.15 0.17
C LEU A 140 -1.57 11.15 1.69
N GLU A 141 -2.66 10.62 2.23
CA GLU A 141 -2.85 10.43 3.66
C GLU A 141 -2.38 9.04 4.10
N ILE A 142 -1.79 8.93 5.29
CA ILE A 142 -1.21 7.69 5.84
C ILE A 142 -1.94 7.33 7.12
N PHE A 143 -2.47 6.10 7.20
CA PHE A 143 -3.27 5.65 8.34
C PHE A 143 -2.90 4.25 8.82
N LEU A 144 -3.32 3.94 10.05
CA LEU A 144 -3.38 2.57 10.53
C LEU A 144 -4.59 1.85 9.92
N PRO A 145 -4.50 0.54 9.63
CA PRO A 145 -5.61 -0.25 9.08
C PRO A 145 -6.92 -0.16 9.90
N SER A 146 -6.83 0.02 11.22
CA SER A 146 -7.99 0.12 12.11
C SER A 146 -8.84 1.39 11.90
N PHE A 147 -8.28 2.48 11.37
CA PHE A 147 -8.99 3.76 11.22
C PHE A 147 -9.99 3.77 10.05
N ILE A 148 -9.84 2.87 9.07
CA ILE A 148 -10.72 2.82 7.89
C ILE A 148 -12.16 2.44 8.25
N LYS A 149 -12.37 1.72 9.38
CA LYS A 149 -13.72 1.38 9.86
C LYS A 149 -14.56 2.62 10.12
N GLU A 150 -13.99 3.70 10.65
CA GLU A 150 -14.75 4.89 11.04
C GLU A 150 -15.15 5.76 9.83
N THR A 151 -14.28 5.88 8.84
CA THR A 151 -14.53 6.74 7.66
C THR A 151 -15.51 6.09 6.66
N PHE A 152 -15.46 4.77 6.48
CA PHE A 152 -16.39 4.05 5.61
C PHE A 152 -17.79 3.87 6.22
N LEU A 153 -17.89 3.68 7.54
CA LEU A 153 -19.19 3.65 8.23
C LEU A 153 -19.89 5.01 8.16
N TYR A 154 -19.14 6.12 8.18
CA TYR A 154 -19.73 7.46 8.05
C TYR A 154 -20.28 7.74 6.65
N LYS A 155 -19.54 7.36 5.58
CA LYS A 155 -20.03 7.54 4.20
C LYS A 155 -21.25 6.67 3.87
N ARG A 156 -21.40 5.49 4.50
CA ARG A 156 -22.58 4.61 4.30
C ARG A 156 -23.84 5.04 5.05
N LYS A 157 -23.77 5.98 6.00
CA LYS A 157 -24.96 6.53 6.69
C LYS A 157 -25.57 7.74 6.02
N LEU A 158 -24.94 8.27 4.96
CA LEU A 158 -25.35 9.48 4.26
C LEU A 158 -26.01 9.20 2.89
N TYR A 159 -26.34 7.94 2.61
CA TYR A 159 -27.14 7.50 1.46
C TYR A 159 -28.19 6.50 1.91
#